data_AF-A0A267FR67-F1
#
_entry.id   AF-A0A267FR67-F1
#
_cell.length_a   1.000
_cell.length_b   1.000
_cell.length_c   1.000
_cell.angle_alpha   90.00
_cell.angle_beta   90.00
_cell.angle_gamma   90.00
#
_symmetry.space_group_name_H-M   'P 1'
#
loop_
_entity.id
_entity.type
_entity.pdbx_description
1 polymer ?
#
loop_
_entity_poly.entity_id
_entity_poly.type
_entity_poly.pdbx_seq_one_letter_code
_entity_poly.pdbx_strand_id
1 'polypeptide(L)'
;VCLPGPMSDSWRHRQQQLAGRLQSAVLAGDEAEAGQIVEQLCSGPAAGVQVYPDPDNGSLASSIEAVQLVSIVLQTRCARVSQPLHLAMPTVVDSVPVTIADLKRELLLRFDIPTRLQTCIVGQEIPPDEAPLNGLAAESETLAGCTSRLPASRLLVRVYVRAVGDWRPPPAELRSLKEAVCDAKGNCNRFELVNPVQSCPPPPSDSSPPGWDCPTCTFRNKPSRLGCEICSGEPPPGYEPVVEAEDEARRLQLEREFLEQQERQRSRNLSAHLALANCSLIPAKQDFECPICITDVSAECDADGIQLRDCGHEVCRECLRQHLLHADSMPVRCPHDQCQQTVTDSEANQLLTSQEFDRLQRLGLRQAEAVIPNTFHCVAPNCDAFVELAEDVNSFECMLCGLHNCVTCRASHPGVSCRRYQNQLRIDAKNNKEAQLNLTHLEKMVKSGEAMNCPNCQVFLQKKEGCDWLACSMCQTEICWATRGPRWGPGGKGDTSGGCKCRLNGRLCHPECQNCH
;
A
#
# COMPACT_ATOMS: atom_id res chain seq x y z
N VAL A 1 -8.94 11.80 26.33
CA VAL A 1 -8.89 11.02 25.07
C VAL A 1 -10.33 10.72 24.66
N CYS A 2 -10.81 11.26 23.54
CA CYS A 2 -12.18 11.01 23.06
C CYS A 2 -12.17 9.77 22.15
N LEU A 3 -12.99 8.76 22.45
CA LEU A 3 -13.19 7.59 21.60
C LEU A 3 -14.40 7.80 20.68
N PRO A 4 -14.38 7.33 19.41
CA PRO A 4 -15.47 7.50 18.48
C PRO A 4 -16.58 6.47 18.73
N GLY A 5 -17.66 6.89 19.37
CA GLY A 5 -18.97 6.23 19.26
C GLY A 5 -19.64 6.54 17.91
N PRO A 6 -20.82 5.98 17.62
CA PRO A 6 -21.55 6.27 16.39
C PRO A 6 -22.10 7.71 16.46
N MET A 7 -21.28 8.68 16.05
CA MET A 7 -21.63 10.09 16.00
C MET A 7 -21.99 10.49 14.56
N SER A 8 -22.97 11.39 14.41
CA SER A 8 -23.22 12.05 13.13
C SER A 8 -21.98 12.83 12.69
N ASP A 9 -21.69 12.85 11.38
CA ASP A 9 -20.46 13.45 10.83
C ASP A 9 -20.31 14.94 11.20
N SER A 10 -21.42 15.65 11.40
CA SER A 10 -21.38 17.05 11.85
C SER A 10 -20.83 17.22 13.29
N TRP A 11 -21.05 16.24 14.17
CA TRP A 11 -20.62 16.33 15.57
C TRP A 11 -19.16 15.91 15.75
N ARG A 12 -18.65 14.98 14.94
CA ARG A 12 -17.22 14.63 14.92
C ARG A 12 -16.35 15.79 14.47
N HIS A 13 -16.79 16.50 13.43
CA HIS A 13 -16.10 17.70 12.96
C HIS A 13 -16.09 18.79 14.04
N ARG A 14 -17.20 18.95 14.78
CA ARG A 14 -17.29 19.90 15.90
C ARG A 14 -16.40 19.50 17.08
N GLN A 15 -16.29 18.21 17.40
CA GLN A 15 -15.37 17.70 18.43
C GLN A 15 -13.90 17.92 18.08
N GLN A 16 -13.49 17.63 16.85
CA GLN A 16 -12.11 17.86 16.42
C GLN A 16 -11.75 19.34 16.46
N GLN A 17 -12.68 20.21 16.10
CA GLN A 17 -12.49 21.66 16.19
C GLN A 17 -12.38 22.15 17.64
N LEU A 18 -13.22 21.64 18.55
CA LEU A 18 -13.17 21.97 19.97
C LEU A 18 -11.90 21.41 20.65
N ALA A 19 -11.47 20.20 20.28
CA ALA A 19 -10.23 19.61 20.80
C ALA A 19 -8.99 20.39 20.38
N GLY A 20 -8.94 20.85 19.11
CA GLY A 20 -7.86 21.73 18.64
C GLY A 20 -7.84 23.07 19.38
N ARG A 21 -9.01 23.68 19.61
CA ARG A 21 -9.11 24.93 20.38
C ARG A 21 -8.72 24.76 21.84
N LEU A 22 -9.13 23.66 22.48
CA LEU A 22 -8.74 23.36 23.86
C LEU A 22 -7.22 23.23 23.96
N GLN A 23 -6.60 22.53 23.02
CA GLN A 23 -5.15 22.40 22.98
C GLN A 23 -4.45 23.74 22.84
N SER A 24 -4.96 24.65 21.99
CA SER A 24 -4.43 26.01 21.86
C SER A 24 -4.61 26.86 23.12
N ALA A 25 -5.78 26.80 23.78
CA ALA A 25 -6.05 27.55 25.00
C ALA A 25 -5.15 27.08 26.17
N VAL A 26 -4.96 25.77 26.30
CA VAL A 26 -4.06 25.18 27.31
C VAL A 26 -2.60 25.57 27.05
N LEU A 27 -2.15 25.55 25.78
CA LEU A 27 -0.79 25.98 25.43
C LEU A 27 -0.56 27.48 25.63
N ALA A 28 -1.61 28.29 25.51
CA ALA A 28 -1.56 29.73 25.76
C ALA A 28 -1.70 30.10 27.25
N GLY A 29 -2.02 29.14 28.13
CA GLY A 29 -2.27 29.38 29.55
C GLY A 29 -3.59 30.12 29.85
N ASP A 30 -4.53 30.14 28.91
CA ASP A 30 -5.84 30.78 29.08
C ASP A 30 -6.84 29.82 29.72
N GLU A 31 -6.85 29.80 31.05
CA GLU A 31 -7.69 28.91 31.87
C GLU A 31 -9.19 29.16 31.68
N ALA A 32 -9.58 30.40 31.39
CA ALA A 32 -10.99 30.77 31.22
C ALA A 32 -11.56 30.23 29.89
N GLU A 33 -10.78 30.35 28.80
CA GLU A 33 -11.18 29.77 27.51
C GLU A 33 -11.15 28.24 27.55
N ALA A 34 -10.13 27.64 28.18
CA ALA A 34 -10.04 26.19 28.35
C ALA A 34 -11.24 25.63 29.13
N GLY A 35 -11.66 26.30 30.22
CA GLY A 35 -12.82 25.93 31.02
C GLY A 35 -14.13 25.95 30.23
N GLN A 36 -14.38 27.01 29.45
CA GLN A 36 -15.57 27.11 28.59
C GLN A 36 -15.61 26.03 27.51
N ILE A 37 -14.46 25.68 26.92
CA ILE A 37 -14.41 24.64 25.88
C ILE A 37 -14.67 23.25 26.48
N VAL A 38 -14.20 22.99 27.71
CA VAL A 38 -14.50 21.75 28.44
C VAL A 38 -15.99 21.65 28.77
N GLU A 39 -16.65 22.72 29.23
CA GLU A 39 -18.11 22.72 29.45
C GLU A 39 -18.90 22.46 28.16
N GLN A 40 -18.45 22.99 27.02
CA GLN A 40 -19.06 22.73 25.71
C GLN A 40 -18.88 21.28 25.25
N LEU A 41 -17.74 20.65 25.58
CA LEU A 41 -17.51 19.24 25.30
C LEU A 41 -18.36 18.33 26.20
N CYS A 42 -18.58 18.72 27.46
CA CYS A 42 -19.37 17.98 28.44
C CYS A 42 -20.89 18.10 28.22
N SER A 43 -21.38 19.17 27.59
CA SER A 43 -22.81 19.42 27.34
C SER A 43 -23.37 18.77 26.06
N GLY A 44 -22.56 18.00 25.33
CA GLY A 44 -22.96 17.31 24.11
C GLY A 44 -23.77 16.01 24.30
N PRO A 45 -24.56 15.58 23.30
CA PRO A 45 -25.47 14.42 23.40
C PRO A 45 -24.77 13.05 23.43
N ALA A 46 -23.45 12.99 23.66
CA ALA A 46 -22.71 11.76 23.89
C ALA A 46 -21.61 12.05 24.92
N ALA A 47 -21.98 11.99 26.20
CA ALA A 47 -21.07 12.10 27.33
C ALA A 47 -20.11 10.89 27.35
N GLY A 48 -18.96 11.04 26.68
CA GLY A 48 -17.86 10.07 26.70
C GLY A 48 -16.50 10.72 26.98
N VAL A 49 -16.49 11.95 27.49
CA VAL A 49 -15.28 12.67 27.87
C VAL A 49 -15.26 12.79 29.38
N GLN A 50 -14.45 11.96 30.05
CA GLN A 50 -14.13 12.14 31.47
C GLN A 50 -12.79 12.86 31.57
N VAL A 51 -12.80 14.03 32.18
CA VAL A 51 -11.62 14.83 32.54
C VAL A 51 -11.34 14.53 34.01
N TYR A 52 -10.13 14.08 34.32
CA TYR A 52 -9.68 13.90 35.70
C TYR A 52 -8.72 15.02 36.07
N PRO A 53 -8.85 15.63 37.25
CA PRO A 53 -7.93 16.65 37.70
C PRO A 53 -6.53 16.08 37.88
N ASP A 54 -5.54 16.93 37.62
CA ASP A 54 -4.13 16.65 37.90
C ASP A 54 -3.95 16.44 39.42
N PRO A 55 -3.40 15.29 39.89
CA PRO A 55 -3.19 15.04 41.30
C PRO A 55 -2.24 16.03 41.97
N ASP A 56 -1.47 16.80 41.19
CA ASP A 56 -0.51 17.78 41.72
C ASP A 56 -1.17 19.12 42.14
N ASN A 57 -2.44 19.37 41.77
CA ASN A 57 -3.19 20.52 42.25
C ASN A 57 -4.10 20.12 43.42
N GLY A 58 -3.52 20.14 44.62
CA GLY A 58 -4.20 19.86 45.87
C GLY A 58 -5.35 20.84 46.14
N SER A 59 -6.58 20.40 45.88
CA SER A 59 -7.77 20.72 46.68
C SER A 59 -8.99 20.01 46.07
N LEU A 60 -9.30 18.81 46.54
CA LEU A 60 -10.66 18.34 46.86
C LEU A 60 -10.57 16.90 47.35
N ALA A 61 -10.39 16.74 48.67
CA ALA A 61 -10.49 15.46 49.35
C ALA A 61 -11.95 15.19 49.74
N SER A 62 -12.53 14.13 49.20
CA SER A 62 -13.33 13.14 49.94
C SER A 62 -13.85 12.06 49.00
N SER A 63 -13.44 10.81 49.25
CA SER A 63 -14.04 9.57 48.72
C SER A 63 -13.67 9.10 47.30
N ILE A 64 -12.46 9.38 46.80
CA ILE A 64 -11.95 8.71 45.59
C ILE A 64 -11.12 7.49 46.01
N GLU A 65 -11.63 6.29 45.74
CA GLU A 65 -10.88 5.03 45.81
C GLU A 65 -9.57 5.20 45.04
N ALA A 66 -8.41 4.86 45.62
CA ALA A 66 -7.13 5.11 44.97
C ALA A 66 -7.10 4.43 43.58
N VAL A 67 -6.91 5.20 42.52
CA VAL A 67 -6.86 4.73 41.12
C VAL A 67 -5.41 4.63 40.66
N GLN A 68 -5.05 3.52 40.03
CA GLN A 68 -3.77 3.30 39.39
C GLN A 68 -3.90 3.45 37.87
N LEU A 69 -3.03 4.26 37.26
CA LEU A 69 -2.96 4.40 35.81
C LEU A 69 -2.08 3.28 35.23
N VAL A 70 -2.67 2.46 34.37
CA VAL A 70 -2.01 1.36 33.67
C VAL A 70 -1.84 1.72 32.20
N SER A 71 -0.60 1.80 31.74
CA SER A 71 -0.25 2.00 30.33
C SER A 71 0.01 0.65 29.70
N ILE A 72 -0.74 0.31 28.66
CA ILE A 72 -0.76 -1.01 28.05
C ILE A 72 -0.23 -0.93 26.65
N VAL A 73 0.80 -1.72 26.38
CA VAL A 73 1.43 -1.80 25.07
C VAL A 73 1.15 -3.19 24.51
N LEU A 74 0.42 -3.27 23.42
CA LEU A 74 0.15 -4.53 22.76
C LEU A 74 1.34 -4.90 21.88
N GLN A 75 1.89 -6.09 22.10
CA GLN A 75 2.98 -6.65 21.32
C GLN A 75 2.52 -7.94 20.66
N THR A 76 2.72 -8.06 19.35
CA THR A 76 2.41 -9.28 18.60
C THR A 76 3.69 -10.05 18.29
N ARG A 77 3.56 -11.24 17.68
CA ARG A 77 4.72 -12.06 17.26
C ARG A 77 5.68 -11.30 16.34
N CYS A 78 5.18 -10.33 15.58
CA CYS A 78 5.93 -9.56 14.57
C CYS A 78 6.60 -8.30 15.15
N ALA A 79 6.81 -8.24 16.46
CA ALA A 79 7.44 -7.11 17.17
C ALA A 79 6.77 -5.72 16.98
N ARG A 80 5.58 -5.65 16.37
CA ARG A 80 4.79 -4.41 16.31
C ARG A 80 4.27 -4.06 17.69
N VAL A 81 4.60 -2.87 18.14
CA VAL A 81 4.23 -2.25 19.41
C VAL A 81 3.10 -1.27 19.13
N SER A 82 1.92 -1.45 19.73
CA SER A 82 0.82 -0.49 19.58
C SER A 82 1.16 0.85 20.22
N GLN A 83 0.42 1.91 19.84
CA GLN A 83 0.36 3.09 20.70
C GLN A 83 -0.13 2.67 22.11
N PRO A 84 0.41 3.27 23.20
CA PRO A 84 0.02 2.90 24.55
C PRO A 84 -1.47 3.17 24.79
N LEU A 85 -2.21 2.14 25.20
CA LEU A 85 -3.57 2.26 25.71
C LEU A 85 -3.48 2.63 27.20
N HIS A 86 -4.22 3.65 27.65
CA HIS A 86 -4.23 4.02 29.06
C HIS A 86 -5.54 3.58 29.71
N LEU A 87 -5.43 2.75 30.75
CA LEU A 87 -6.54 2.33 31.60
C LEU A 87 -6.37 2.89 33.00
N ALA A 88 -7.47 3.36 33.59
CA ALA A 88 -7.56 3.70 34.99
C ALA A 88 -8.19 2.51 35.72
N MET A 89 -7.39 1.82 36.55
CA MET A 89 -7.84 0.67 37.33
C MET A 89 -7.96 1.08 38.80
N PRO A 90 -9.07 0.79 39.49
CA PRO A 90 -9.11 0.94 40.95
C PRO A 90 -8.03 0.05 41.58
N THR A 91 -7.42 0.49 42.67
CA THR A 91 -6.41 -0.31 43.39
C THR A 91 -7.05 -1.38 44.28
N VAL A 92 -8.28 -1.12 44.73
CA VAL A 92 -9.08 -2.00 45.60
C VAL A 92 -10.55 -1.87 45.19
N VAL A 93 -11.27 -2.98 45.09
CA VAL A 93 -12.73 -3.03 44.90
C VAL A 93 -13.30 -3.94 45.99
N ASP A 94 -14.28 -3.47 46.75
CA ASP A 94 -14.89 -4.21 47.87
C ASP A 94 -13.86 -4.78 48.87
N SER A 95 -12.82 -4.00 49.19
CA SER A 95 -11.71 -4.42 50.08
C SER A 95 -10.83 -5.56 49.54
N VAL A 96 -10.96 -5.93 48.26
CA VAL A 96 -10.10 -6.90 47.55
C VAL A 96 -9.19 -6.16 46.58
N PRO A 97 -7.87 -6.43 46.55
CA PRO A 97 -6.96 -5.78 45.62
C PRO A 97 -7.25 -6.22 44.18
N VAL A 98 -7.12 -5.28 43.25
CA VAL A 98 -7.30 -5.57 41.81
C VAL A 98 -6.05 -6.25 41.26
N THR A 99 -6.26 -7.32 40.50
CA THR A 99 -5.23 -8.28 40.07
C THR A 99 -4.93 -8.24 38.57
N ILE A 100 -3.91 -8.98 38.12
CA ILE A 100 -3.63 -9.19 36.69
C ILE A 100 -4.81 -9.87 35.97
N ALA A 101 -5.54 -10.79 36.63
CA ALA A 101 -6.76 -11.37 36.08
C ALA A 101 -7.83 -10.31 35.80
N ASP A 102 -7.99 -9.32 36.69
CA ASP A 102 -8.92 -8.21 36.51
C ASP A 102 -8.53 -7.33 35.32
N LEU A 103 -7.24 -7.05 35.16
CA LEU A 103 -6.72 -6.33 34.01
C LEU A 103 -7.01 -7.08 32.69
N LYS A 104 -6.82 -8.40 32.68
CA LYS A 104 -7.10 -9.23 31.49
C LYS A 104 -8.59 -9.22 31.12
N ARG A 105 -9.47 -9.24 32.12
CA ARG A 105 -10.93 -9.11 31.93
C ARG A 105 -11.29 -7.75 31.34
N GLU A 106 -10.73 -6.66 31.86
CA GLU A 106 -10.95 -5.32 31.31
C GLU A 106 -10.50 -5.19 29.85
N LEU A 107 -9.39 -5.84 29.47
CA LEU A 107 -8.93 -5.88 28.09
C LEU A 107 -9.88 -6.64 27.16
N LEU A 108 -10.51 -7.72 27.63
CA LEU A 108 -11.57 -8.41 26.89
C LEU A 108 -12.81 -7.53 26.74
N LEU A 109 -13.26 -6.90 27.83
CA LEU A 109 -14.51 -6.13 27.83
C LEU A 109 -14.42 -4.88 26.95
N ARG A 110 -13.31 -4.14 27.04
CA ARG A 110 -13.12 -2.84 26.35
C ARG A 110 -12.49 -2.93 24.97
N PHE A 111 -11.62 -3.92 24.75
CA PHE A 111 -10.83 -4.01 23.51
C PHE A 111 -11.00 -5.32 22.75
N ASP A 112 -11.95 -6.17 23.17
CA ASP A 112 -12.28 -7.43 22.49
C ASP A 112 -11.10 -8.42 22.40
N ILE A 113 -10.15 -8.36 23.34
CA ILE A 113 -8.98 -9.25 23.38
C ILE A 113 -9.28 -10.42 24.32
N PRO A 114 -9.42 -11.68 23.87
CA PRO A 114 -9.69 -12.81 24.75
C PRO A 114 -8.56 -13.08 25.74
N THR A 115 -8.90 -13.31 27.01
CA THR A 115 -7.94 -13.58 28.11
C THR A 115 -6.94 -14.70 27.78
N ARG A 116 -7.39 -15.74 27.05
CA ARG A 116 -6.53 -16.86 26.58
C ARG A 116 -5.38 -16.45 25.66
N LEU A 117 -5.52 -15.30 24.97
CA LEU A 117 -4.51 -14.79 24.05
C LEU A 117 -3.58 -13.78 24.72
N GLN A 118 -3.91 -13.32 25.93
CA GLN A 118 -3.19 -12.29 26.64
C GLN A 118 -2.09 -12.90 27.50
N THR A 119 -0.84 -12.46 27.28
CA THR A 119 0.27 -12.68 28.22
C THR A 119 0.74 -11.33 28.72
N CYS A 120 0.45 -11.00 29.98
CA CYS A 120 0.87 -9.75 30.61
C CYS A 120 2.33 -9.87 31.08
N ILE A 121 3.15 -8.91 30.72
CA ILE A 121 4.56 -8.77 31.08
C ILE A 121 4.70 -7.41 31.76
N VAL A 122 5.26 -7.41 32.97
CA VAL A 122 5.49 -6.19 33.76
C VAL A 122 6.98 -6.12 34.08
N GLY A 123 7.66 -5.10 33.59
CA GLY A 123 9.13 -5.09 33.53
C GLY A 123 9.64 -6.26 32.67
N GLN A 124 10.40 -7.16 33.29
CA GLN A 124 10.94 -8.38 32.65
C GLN A 124 10.27 -9.68 33.15
N GLU A 125 9.20 -9.57 33.93
CA GLU A 125 8.54 -10.72 34.57
C GLU A 125 7.11 -10.92 34.04
N ILE A 126 6.64 -12.17 34.07
CA ILE A 126 5.25 -12.55 33.79
C ILE A 126 4.58 -12.81 35.15
N PRO A 127 3.86 -11.84 35.72
CA PRO A 127 3.21 -12.02 37.01
C PRO A 127 2.09 -13.07 36.93
N PRO A 128 1.82 -13.82 38.01
CA PRO A 128 0.67 -14.71 38.09
C PRO A 128 -0.64 -13.91 38.07
N ASP A 129 -1.74 -14.58 37.70
CA ASP A 129 -3.04 -13.93 37.50
C ASP A 129 -3.60 -13.33 38.82
N GLU A 130 -3.22 -13.89 39.97
CA GLU A 130 -3.61 -13.41 41.31
C GLU A 130 -2.75 -12.24 41.83
N ALA A 131 -1.69 -11.85 41.10
CA ALA A 131 -0.80 -10.78 41.54
C ALA A 131 -1.55 -9.42 41.58
N PRO A 132 -1.46 -8.66 42.68
CA PRO A 132 -2.11 -7.37 42.80
C PRO A 132 -1.36 -6.29 41.99
N LEU A 133 -2.11 -5.42 41.30
CA LEU A 133 -1.56 -4.38 40.41
C LEU A 133 -0.76 -3.30 41.18
N ASN A 134 -1.12 -3.03 42.43
CA ASN A 134 -0.50 -1.99 43.27
C ASN A 134 0.90 -2.35 43.79
N GLY A 135 1.33 -3.61 43.67
CA GLY A 135 2.62 -4.11 44.16
C GLY A 135 3.67 -4.38 43.08
N LEU A 136 3.36 -4.12 41.81
CA LEU A 136 4.26 -4.40 40.68
C LEU A 136 5.20 -3.21 40.43
N ALA A 137 6.52 -3.45 40.44
CA ALA A 137 7.53 -2.40 40.30
C ALA A 137 7.49 -1.74 38.91
N ALA A 138 7.47 -0.40 38.89
CA ALA A 138 7.60 0.40 37.68
C ALA A 138 9.09 0.61 37.36
N GLU A 139 9.71 -0.29 36.58
CA GLU A 139 11.05 -0.05 36.04
C GLU A 139 11.01 0.68 34.69
N SER A 140 11.90 1.66 34.58
CA SER A 140 12.11 2.53 33.42
C SER A 140 12.80 1.75 32.29
N GLU A 141 12.06 1.08 31.43
CA GLU A 141 12.63 0.58 30.16
C GLU A 141 12.61 1.66 29.08
N THR A 142 13.80 1.94 28.53
CA THR A 142 14.00 2.79 27.35
C THR A 142 13.56 2.00 26.11
N LEU A 143 12.33 2.22 25.67
CA LEU A 143 11.93 1.85 24.30
C LEU A 143 12.69 2.78 23.33
N ALA A 144 13.34 2.21 22.32
CA ALA A 144 14.04 2.97 21.29
C ALA A 144 13.11 4.06 20.70
N GLY A 145 13.30 5.31 21.12
CA GLY A 145 12.62 6.49 20.58
C GLY A 145 11.66 7.26 21.50
N CYS A 146 11.36 6.82 22.73
CA CYS A 146 10.51 7.59 23.66
C CYS A 146 11.19 7.83 25.00
N THR A 147 11.83 8.99 25.16
CA THR A 147 12.35 9.48 26.45
C THR A 147 11.24 10.16 27.24
N SER A 148 10.44 9.41 27.98
CA SER A 148 9.60 9.97 29.05
C SER A 148 9.71 9.10 30.29
N ARG A 149 10.31 9.65 31.36
CA ARG A 149 10.24 9.03 32.69
C ARG A 149 8.76 8.90 33.07
N LEU A 150 8.29 7.69 33.33
CA LEU A 150 6.93 7.47 33.84
C LEU A 150 6.87 7.99 35.28
N PRO A 151 5.85 8.81 35.65
CA PRO A 151 5.64 9.21 37.03
C PRO A 151 5.37 7.97 37.91
N ALA A 152 5.71 8.05 39.20
CA ALA A 152 5.69 6.93 40.16
C ALA A 152 4.31 6.24 40.33
N SER A 153 3.23 6.82 39.80
CA SER A 153 1.86 6.30 39.83
C SER A 153 1.42 5.59 38.53
N ARG A 154 2.29 5.49 37.51
CA ARG A 154 1.98 4.85 36.22
C ARG A 154 2.68 3.50 36.07
N LEU A 155 1.89 2.44 35.96
CA LEU A 155 2.36 1.08 35.68
C LEU A 155 2.40 0.83 34.17
N LEU A 156 3.52 0.35 33.63
CA LEU A 156 3.61 -0.10 32.24
C LEU A 156 3.42 -1.62 32.17
N VAL A 157 2.44 -2.07 31.40
CA VAL A 157 2.15 -3.49 31.16
C VAL A 157 2.26 -3.77 29.67
N ARG A 158 3.20 -4.62 29.27
CA ARG A 158 3.23 -5.15 27.91
C ARG A 158 2.30 -6.36 27.85
N VAL A 159 1.36 -6.35 26.91
CA VAL A 159 0.49 -7.50 26.69
C VAL A 159 0.88 -8.12 25.37
N TYR A 160 1.52 -9.28 25.46
CA TYR A 160 1.78 -10.09 24.30
C TYR A 160 0.50 -10.79 23.87
N VAL A 161 0.03 -10.48 22.67
CA VAL A 161 -1.12 -11.15 22.06
C VAL A 161 -0.59 -12.23 21.12
N ARG A 162 -0.84 -13.49 21.46
CA ARG A 162 -0.54 -14.64 20.59
C ARG A 162 -1.47 -14.62 19.37
N ALA A 163 -1.17 -13.78 18.39
CA ALA A 163 -1.97 -13.72 17.17
C ALA A 163 -1.74 -14.98 16.32
N VAL A 164 -2.86 -15.55 15.88
CA VAL A 164 -2.98 -16.55 14.81
C VAL A 164 -3.58 -15.80 13.63
N GLY A 165 -2.80 -15.15 12.77
CA GLY A 165 -3.31 -14.42 11.58
C GLY A 165 -4.47 -13.44 11.85
N ASP A 166 -5.27 -13.13 10.81
CA ASP A 166 -6.50 -12.31 10.81
C ASP A 166 -7.65 -12.88 11.67
N TRP A 167 -7.35 -13.42 12.84
CA TRP A 167 -8.35 -14.01 13.72
C TRP A 167 -9.18 -12.91 14.40
N ARG A 168 -10.37 -12.67 13.85
CA ARG A 168 -11.50 -12.08 14.58
C ARG A 168 -12.42 -13.22 15.01
N PRO A 169 -12.67 -13.43 16.33
CA PRO A 169 -13.68 -14.39 16.75
C PRO A 169 -15.03 -13.97 16.15
N PRO A 170 -15.88 -14.93 15.72
CA PRO A 170 -17.24 -14.63 15.30
C PRO A 170 -17.97 -13.78 16.36
N PRO A 171 -18.80 -12.79 15.99
CA PRO A 171 -19.51 -11.93 16.95
C PRO A 171 -20.39 -12.66 17.98
N ALA A 172 -20.72 -13.93 17.73
CA ALA A 172 -21.42 -14.79 18.68
C ALA A 172 -20.46 -15.36 19.76
N GLU A 173 -19.27 -15.83 19.37
CA GLU A 173 -18.26 -16.35 20.31
C GLU A 173 -17.74 -15.25 21.23
N LEU A 174 -17.55 -14.04 20.70
CA LEU A 174 -17.17 -12.86 21.49
C LEU A 174 -18.25 -12.48 22.52
N ARG A 175 -19.53 -12.54 22.13
CA ARG A 175 -20.65 -12.30 23.06
C ARG A 175 -20.67 -13.32 24.18
N SER A 176 -20.56 -14.61 23.85
CA SER A 176 -20.51 -15.68 24.86
C SER A 176 -19.29 -15.55 25.80
N LEU A 177 -18.13 -15.11 25.31
CA LEU A 177 -16.95 -14.86 26.15
C LEU A 177 -17.15 -13.68 27.10
N LYS A 178 -17.79 -12.59 26.64
CA LYS A 178 -18.12 -11.45 27.50
C LYS A 178 -19.18 -11.82 28.55
N GLU A 179 -20.20 -12.58 28.15
CA GLU A 179 -21.24 -13.10 29.04
C GLU A 179 -20.67 -14.06 30.08
N ALA A 180 -19.72 -14.93 29.71
CA ALA A 180 -19.06 -15.86 30.64
C ALA A 180 -18.13 -15.19 31.66
N VAL A 181 -17.72 -13.94 31.42
CA VAL A 181 -16.97 -13.13 32.39
C VAL A 181 -17.91 -12.39 33.34
N CYS A 182 -19.19 -12.28 33.00
CA CYS A 182 -20.24 -11.70 33.83
C CYS A 182 -20.98 -12.81 34.61
N ASP A 183 -20.52 -13.13 35.84
CA ASP A 183 -21.14 -14.20 36.63
C ASP A 183 -22.50 -13.82 37.28
N ALA A 184 -23.26 -14.87 37.63
CA ALA A 184 -24.66 -14.96 38.07
C ALA A 184 -25.10 -14.17 39.32
N LYS A 185 -24.33 -13.19 39.79
CA LYS A 185 -24.69 -12.25 40.87
C LYS A 185 -24.97 -10.82 40.40
N GLY A 186 -24.95 -10.55 39.10
CA GLY A 186 -25.43 -9.27 38.55
C GLY A 186 -24.57 -8.05 38.89
N ASN A 187 -23.31 -8.23 39.29
CA ASN A 187 -22.37 -7.11 39.43
C ASN A 187 -21.58 -6.91 38.14
N CYS A 188 -22.27 -6.34 37.15
CA CYS A 188 -21.63 -5.61 36.06
C CYS A 188 -22.54 -4.40 35.81
N ASN A 189 -22.20 -3.25 36.39
CA ASN A 189 -22.59 -1.94 35.88
C ASN A 189 -22.00 -0.81 36.73
N ARG A 190 -21.21 0.06 36.07
CA ARG A 190 -21.37 1.50 36.29
C ARG A 190 -20.87 2.24 35.06
N PHE A 191 -21.75 2.47 34.09
CA PHE A 191 -22.01 3.75 33.42
C PHE A 191 -23.20 3.52 32.46
N GLU A 192 -24.33 4.12 32.82
CA GLU A 192 -25.64 3.95 32.18
C GLU A 192 -25.69 4.58 30.79
N LEU A 193 -26.37 3.90 29.86
CA LEU A 193 -27.23 4.54 28.87
C LEU A 193 -28.63 3.98 29.06
N VAL A 194 -29.50 4.85 29.55
CA VAL A 194 -30.95 4.68 29.62
C VAL A 194 -31.48 4.45 28.21
N ASN A 195 -32.37 3.46 28.05
CA ASN A 195 -33.51 3.64 27.17
C ASN A 195 -34.73 2.85 27.70
N PRO A 196 -35.94 3.37 27.44
CA PRO A 196 -37.10 3.18 28.29
C PRO A 196 -37.81 1.88 27.92
N VAL A 197 -38.24 1.11 28.93
CA VAL A 197 -39.57 0.48 28.86
C VAL A 197 -40.16 0.53 30.25
N GLN A 198 -41.24 1.31 30.34
CA GLN A 198 -42.16 1.35 31.45
C GLN A 198 -42.64 -0.07 31.77
N SER A 199 -42.72 -0.36 33.06
CA SER A 199 -43.51 -1.46 33.60
C SER A 199 -44.89 -1.50 32.96
N CYS A 200 -45.33 -2.72 32.61
CA CYS A 200 -46.75 -3.00 32.54
C CYS A 200 -47.12 -4.12 33.52
N PRO A 201 -48.36 -4.08 34.04
CA PRO A 201 -48.79 -4.74 35.27
C PRO A 201 -49.12 -6.23 35.03
N PRO A 202 -49.48 -7.01 36.07
CA PRO A 202 -49.83 -8.42 35.89
C PRO A 202 -51.06 -8.56 34.98
N PRO A 203 -51.22 -9.72 34.32
CA PRO A 203 -52.24 -9.88 33.29
C PRO A 203 -53.65 -9.82 33.91
N PRO A 204 -54.57 -9.03 33.33
CA PRO A 204 -55.97 -9.39 33.34
C PRO A 204 -56.27 -10.34 32.17
N SER A 205 -57.06 -11.35 32.50
CA SER A 205 -57.89 -12.24 31.67
C SER A 205 -57.95 -12.02 30.15
N ASP A 206 -57.79 -13.14 29.42
CA ASP A 206 -58.42 -13.48 28.13
C ASP A 206 -58.87 -12.32 27.23
N SER A 207 -57.99 -11.95 26.29
CA SER A 207 -58.43 -11.63 24.93
C SER A 207 -57.32 -12.07 23.97
N SER A 208 -57.58 -13.12 23.19
CA SER A 208 -56.62 -13.62 22.22
C SER A 208 -56.45 -12.63 21.05
N PRO A 209 -55.25 -12.48 20.45
CA PRO A 209 -55.03 -11.58 19.31
C PRO A 209 -55.86 -11.99 18.07
N PRO A 210 -56.15 -11.06 17.14
CA PRO A 210 -57.09 -11.27 16.02
C PRO A 210 -56.50 -12.11 14.87
N GLY A 211 -56.10 -13.36 15.13
CA GLY A 211 -55.78 -14.34 14.08
C GLY A 211 -57.03 -15.03 13.52
N TRP A 212 -56.90 -15.74 12.39
CA TRP A 212 -57.99 -16.55 11.80
C TRP A 212 -57.62 -18.02 11.74
N ASP A 213 -58.56 -18.90 12.11
CA ASP A 213 -58.36 -20.34 12.04
C ASP A 213 -58.67 -20.86 10.65
N CYS A 214 -57.77 -21.67 10.09
CA CYS A 214 -57.97 -22.25 8.77
C CYS A 214 -59.16 -23.24 8.77
N PRO A 215 -60.17 -23.07 7.90
CA PRO A 215 -61.30 -23.99 7.86
C PRO A 215 -60.90 -25.41 7.39
N THR A 216 -59.75 -25.55 6.72
CA THR A 216 -59.27 -26.83 6.18
C THR A 216 -58.40 -27.59 7.17
N CYS A 217 -57.40 -26.93 7.76
CA CYS A 217 -56.40 -27.60 8.61
C CYS A 217 -56.37 -27.10 10.05
N THR A 218 -57.28 -26.19 10.42
CA THR A 218 -57.44 -25.61 11.77
C THR A 218 -56.24 -24.81 12.30
N PHE A 219 -55.19 -24.64 11.50
CA PHE A 219 -54.04 -23.83 11.88
C PHE A 219 -54.45 -22.36 12.05
N ARG A 220 -54.06 -21.75 13.17
CA ARG A 220 -54.33 -20.34 13.47
C ARG A 220 -53.33 -19.45 12.75
N ASN A 221 -53.77 -18.80 11.68
CA ASN A 221 -52.96 -17.91 10.87
C ASN A 221 -52.92 -16.49 11.46
N LYS A 222 -51.85 -15.76 11.11
CA LYS A 222 -51.69 -14.35 11.47
C LYS A 222 -52.77 -13.47 10.80
N PRO A 223 -53.17 -12.36 11.43
CA PRO A 223 -54.20 -11.46 10.92
C PRO A 223 -53.96 -10.92 9.50
N SER A 224 -52.69 -10.78 9.11
CA SER A 224 -52.25 -10.18 7.85
C SER A 224 -52.14 -11.18 6.68
N ARG A 225 -52.35 -12.49 6.92
CA ARG A 225 -52.19 -13.54 5.90
C ARG A 225 -53.49 -13.77 5.11
N LEU A 226 -53.39 -13.68 3.78
CA LEU A 226 -54.47 -13.95 2.82
C LEU A 226 -54.72 -15.45 2.54
N GLY A 227 -53.92 -16.34 3.10
CA GLY A 227 -54.06 -17.79 2.91
C GLY A 227 -53.27 -18.56 3.96
N CYS A 228 -53.71 -19.80 4.22
CA CYS A 228 -53.18 -20.57 5.34
C CYS A 228 -51.70 -20.93 5.15
N GLU A 229 -50.88 -20.72 6.18
CA GLU A 229 -49.44 -21.01 6.15
C GLU A 229 -49.13 -22.51 5.94
N ILE A 230 -49.99 -23.39 6.45
CA ILE A 230 -49.75 -24.84 6.42
C ILE A 230 -50.31 -25.50 5.16
N CYS A 231 -51.54 -25.15 4.78
CA CYS A 231 -52.25 -25.85 3.70
C CYS A 231 -52.64 -24.97 2.53
N SER A 232 -52.27 -23.67 2.56
CA SER A 232 -52.63 -22.67 1.53
C SER A 232 -54.14 -22.51 1.28
N GLY A 233 -54.97 -22.99 2.21
CA GLY A 233 -56.43 -22.83 2.15
C GLY A 233 -56.86 -21.37 2.33
N GLU A 234 -58.03 -21.04 1.78
CA GLU A 234 -58.61 -19.70 1.83
C GLU A 234 -59.10 -19.35 3.24
N PRO A 235 -59.08 -18.06 3.61
CA PRO A 235 -59.64 -17.58 4.87
C PRO A 235 -61.17 -17.71 4.90
N PRO A 236 -61.79 -17.62 6.10
CA PRO A 236 -63.24 -17.67 6.24
C PRO A 236 -63.94 -16.61 5.37
N PRO A 237 -65.14 -16.92 4.82
CA PRO A 237 -65.89 -15.98 4.00
C PRO A 237 -66.15 -14.66 4.74
N GLY A 238 -65.76 -13.53 4.14
CA GLY A 238 -65.93 -12.20 4.73
C GLY A 238 -64.79 -11.74 5.65
N TYR A 239 -63.70 -12.50 5.75
CA TYR A 239 -62.50 -12.08 6.49
C TYR A 239 -61.68 -11.04 5.70
N GLU A 240 -61.49 -9.84 6.26
CA GLU A 240 -60.60 -8.82 5.71
C GLU A 240 -59.25 -8.86 6.45
N PRO A 241 -58.12 -9.04 5.74
CA PRO A 241 -56.81 -9.10 6.38
C PRO A 241 -56.47 -7.74 7.00
N VAL A 242 -56.08 -7.78 8.28
CA VAL A 242 -55.57 -6.60 8.97
C VAL A 242 -54.09 -6.48 8.62
N VAL A 243 -53.76 -5.62 7.67
CA VAL A 243 -52.36 -5.23 7.41
C VAL A 243 -52.00 -4.21 8.49
N GLU A 244 -51.29 -4.66 9.53
CA GLU A 244 -50.76 -3.74 10.53
C GLU A 244 -49.74 -2.83 9.81
N ALA A 245 -50.07 -1.53 9.69
CA ALA A 245 -49.23 -0.56 8.98
C ALA A 245 -47.78 -0.53 9.51
N GLU A 246 -47.59 -0.92 10.76
CA GLU A 246 -46.29 -1.05 11.43
C GLU A 246 -45.44 -2.21 10.87
N ASP A 247 -46.05 -3.34 10.50
CA ASP A 247 -45.36 -4.51 9.94
C ASP A 247 -44.87 -4.23 8.51
N GLU A 248 -45.68 -3.55 7.71
CA GLU A 248 -45.29 -3.14 6.35
C GLU A 248 -44.23 -2.03 6.38
N ALA A 249 -44.35 -1.06 7.28
CA ALA A 249 -43.32 -0.06 7.52
C ALA A 249 -41.98 -0.70 7.94
N ARG A 250 -42.01 -1.71 8.81
CA ARG A 250 -40.83 -2.46 9.24
C ARG A 250 -40.19 -3.24 8.08
N ARG A 251 -40.99 -3.86 7.21
CA ARG A 251 -40.49 -4.57 6.02
C ARG A 251 -39.79 -3.61 5.05
N LEU A 252 -40.43 -2.48 4.72
CA LEU A 252 -39.85 -1.46 3.84
C LEU A 252 -38.57 -0.84 4.43
N GLN A 253 -38.52 -0.67 5.76
CA GLN A 253 -37.33 -0.21 6.46
C GLN A 253 -36.17 -1.21 6.31
N LEU A 254 -36.42 -2.51 6.55
CA LEU A 254 -35.40 -3.56 6.38
C LEU A 254 -34.90 -3.67 4.94
N GLU A 255 -35.80 -3.52 3.96
CA GLU A 255 -35.43 -3.54 2.53
C GLU A 255 -34.56 -2.34 2.16
N ARG A 256 -34.88 -1.14 2.66
CA ARG A 256 -34.05 0.06 2.49
C ARG A 256 -32.68 -0.12 3.15
N GLU A 257 -32.63 -0.62 4.37
CA GLU A 257 -31.37 -0.90 5.08
C GLU A 257 -30.52 -1.94 4.34
N PHE A 258 -31.13 -2.98 3.75
CA PHE A 258 -30.44 -3.98 2.94
C PHE A 258 -29.84 -3.38 1.66
N LEU A 259 -30.59 -2.55 0.93
CA LEU A 259 -30.12 -1.87 -0.28
C LEU A 259 -28.98 -0.90 0.05
N GLU A 260 -29.10 -0.11 1.13
CA GLU A 260 -28.02 0.77 1.59
C GLU A 260 -26.76 -0.01 1.97
N GLN A 261 -26.88 -1.16 2.62
CA GLN A 261 -25.73 -2.03 2.92
C GLN A 261 -25.06 -2.54 1.64
N GLN A 262 -25.86 -2.96 0.66
CA GLN A 262 -25.35 -3.44 -0.63
C GLN A 262 -24.61 -2.32 -1.39
N GLU A 263 -25.15 -1.11 -1.41
CA GLU A 263 -24.48 0.05 -2.02
C GLU A 263 -23.19 0.42 -1.30
N ARG A 264 -23.18 0.43 0.04
CA ARG A 264 -21.95 0.65 0.82
C ARG A 264 -20.89 -0.41 0.49
N GLN A 265 -21.27 -1.68 0.36
CA GLN A 265 -20.35 -2.75 0.00
C GLN A 265 -19.81 -2.59 -1.42
N ARG A 266 -20.67 -2.26 -2.40
CA ARG A 266 -20.25 -1.96 -3.78
C ARG A 266 -19.29 -0.77 -3.83
N SER A 267 -19.59 0.30 -3.09
CA SER A 267 -18.74 1.49 -3.02
C SER A 267 -17.37 1.16 -2.41
N ARG A 268 -17.32 0.35 -1.36
CA ARG A 268 -16.05 -0.12 -0.76
C ARG A 268 -15.23 -0.93 -1.76
N ASN A 269 -15.85 -1.91 -2.42
CA ASN A 269 -15.17 -2.73 -3.42
C ASN A 269 -14.62 -1.87 -4.56
N LEU A 270 -15.43 -0.94 -5.09
CA LEU A 270 -15.01 -0.01 -6.13
C LEU A 270 -13.82 0.85 -5.68
N SER A 271 -13.87 1.41 -4.47
CA SER A 271 -12.75 2.21 -3.93
C SER A 271 -11.47 1.38 -3.79
N ALA A 272 -11.55 0.13 -3.36
CA ALA A 272 -10.40 -0.77 -3.25
C ALA A 272 -9.81 -1.11 -4.63
N HIS A 273 -10.66 -1.38 -5.62
CA HIS A 273 -10.22 -1.61 -7.00
C HIS A 273 -9.53 -0.38 -7.61
N LEU A 274 -10.09 0.82 -7.40
CA LEU A 274 -9.49 2.06 -7.86
C LEU A 274 -8.16 2.36 -7.17
N ALA A 275 -8.05 2.07 -5.87
CA ALA A 275 -6.79 2.19 -5.14
C ALA A 275 -5.70 1.30 -5.75
N LEU A 276 -5.99 0.02 -6.01
CA LEU A 276 -5.06 -0.92 -6.64
C LEU A 276 -4.70 -0.56 -8.09
N ALA A 277 -5.65 -0.01 -8.85
CA ALA A 277 -5.41 0.48 -10.20
C ALA A 277 -4.49 1.70 -10.21
N ASN A 278 -4.61 2.59 -9.21
CA ASN A 278 -3.83 3.82 -9.10
C ASN A 278 -2.49 3.64 -8.36
N CYS A 279 -2.23 2.48 -7.76
CA CYS A 279 -0.93 2.15 -7.20
C CYS A 279 0.07 1.89 -8.33
N SER A 280 1.07 2.77 -8.52
CA SER A 280 2.11 2.50 -9.53
C SER A 280 3.11 1.44 -9.05
N LEU A 281 3.22 1.22 -7.74
CA LEU A 281 3.96 0.10 -7.15
C LEU A 281 2.99 -0.77 -6.36
N ILE A 282 3.01 -2.06 -6.66
CA ILE A 282 2.23 -3.07 -5.94
C ILE A 282 3.14 -3.67 -4.88
N PRO A 283 2.83 -3.50 -3.57
CA PRO A 283 3.59 -4.16 -2.52
C PRO A 283 3.51 -5.68 -2.62
N ALA A 284 4.58 -6.38 -2.26
CA ALA A 284 4.56 -7.83 -2.14
C ALA A 284 3.54 -8.28 -1.08
N LYS A 285 2.80 -9.36 -1.36
CA LYS A 285 1.72 -9.84 -0.47
C LYS A 285 2.17 -10.93 0.49
N GLN A 286 3.30 -11.57 0.18
CA GLN A 286 3.87 -12.66 0.95
C GLN A 286 5.37 -12.41 1.14
N ASP A 287 5.92 -12.98 2.21
CA ASP A 287 7.36 -12.95 2.44
C ASP A 287 8.05 -13.71 1.29
N PHE A 288 9.12 -13.16 0.76
CA PHE A 288 9.86 -13.76 -0.34
C PHE A 288 11.35 -13.48 -0.23
N GLU A 289 12.17 -14.35 -0.81
CA GLU A 289 13.60 -14.12 -0.95
C GLU A 289 13.86 -13.37 -2.26
N CYS A 290 14.51 -12.21 -2.19
CA CYS A 290 14.79 -11.42 -3.38
C CYS A 290 15.74 -12.17 -4.33
N PRO A 291 15.39 -12.37 -5.61
CA PRO A 291 16.20 -13.18 -6.54
C PRO A 291 17.55 -12.55 -6.92
N ILE A 292 17.75 -11.27 -6.60
CA ILE A 292 18.97 -10.52 -6.95
C ILE A 292 19.94 -10.47 -5.77
N CYS A 293 19.47 -10.04 -4.59
CA CYS A 293 20.32 -9.89 -3.41
C CYS A 293 20.21 -11.04 -2.40
N ILE A 294 19.33 -12.02 -2.65
CA ILE A 294 19.15 -13.23 -1.83
C ILE A 294 18.85 -12.86 -0.37
N THR A 295 18.09 -11.78 -0.18
CA THR A 295 17.69 -11.28 1.14
C THR A 295 16.20 -11.52 1.31
N ASP A 296 15.81 -12.02 2.48
CA ASP A 296 14.41 -12.18 2.85
C ASP A 296 13.74 -10.81 2.97
N VAL A 297 12.68 -10.60 2.20
CA VAL A 297 11.85 -9.41 2.19
C VAL A 297 10.52 -9.78 2.80
N SER A 298 10.13 -9.07 3.86
CA SER A 298 8.83 -9.30 4.48
C SER A 298 7.73 -8.53 3.75
N ALA A 299 6.57 -9.16 3.56
CA ALA A 299 5.37 -8.48 3.07
C ALA A 299 4.77 -7.50 4.09
N GLU A 300 5.26 -7.52 5.32
CA GLU A 300 4.80 -6.63 6.38
C GLU A 300 5.33 -5.20 6.26
N CYS A 301 6.43 -5.00 5.53
CA CYS A 301 6.96 -3.69 5.17
C CYS A 301 6.58 -3.37 3.73
N ASP A 302 5.45 -2.66 3.55
CA ASP A 302 4.94 -2.19 2.25
C ASP A 302 5.99 -1.44 1.39
N ALA A 303 7.10 -1.00 2.00
CA ALA A 303 8.17 -0.25 1.37
C ALA A 303 9.31 -1.10 0.78
N ASP A 304 9.50 -2.37 1.18
CA ASP A 304 10.71 -3.11 0.80
C ASP A 304 10.51 -4.14 -0.30
N GLY A 305 9.30 -4.68 -0.46
CA GLY A 305 8.96 -5.70 -1.46
C GLY A 305 8.02 -5.18 -2.54
N ILE A 306 8.37 -5.42 -3.81
CA ILE A 306 7.57 -4.97 -4.97
C ILE A 306 7.20 -6.17 -5.81
N GLN A 307 5.92 -6.26 -6.18
CA GLN A 307 5.40 -7.18 -7.16
C GLN A 307 5.21 -6.47 -8.51
N LEU A 308 5.87 -6.95 -9.57
CA LEU A 308 5.71 -6.39 -10.90
C LEU A 308 4.34 -6.70 -11.49
N ARG A 309 3.66 -5.69 -12.07
CA ARG A 309 2.28 -5.79 -12.54
C ARG A 309 2.07 -6.82 -13.65
N ASP A 310 2.99 -6.86 -14.63
CA ASP A 310 2.79 -7.63 -15.85
C ASP A 310 3.19 -9.11 -15.73
N CYS A 311 4.05 -9.46 -14.76
CA CYS A 311 4.50 -10.85 -14.53
C CYS A 311 4.23 -11.40 -13.13
N GLY A 312 3.91 -10.55 -12.16
CA GLY A 312 3.69 -10.97 -10.77
C GLY A 312 4.95 -11.37 -10.00
N HIS A 313 6.14 -11.32 -10.59
CA HIS A 313 7.41 -11.59 -9.91
C HIS A 313 7.72 -10.54 -8.85
N GLU A 314 8.27 -11.00 -7.73
CA GLU A 314 8.60 -10.18 -6.57
C GLU A 314 10.11 -9.87 -6.55
N VAL A 315 10.45 -8.64 -6.22
CA VAL A 315 11.82 -8.13 -6.14
C VAL A 315 11.88 -7.04 -5.07
N CYS A 316 12.98 -6.96 -4.32
CA CYS A 316 13.11 -5.90 -3.34
C CYS A 316 13.25 -4.53 -4.02
N ARG A 317 12.76 -3.48 -3.34
CA ARG A 317 12.71 -2.11 -3.86
C ARG A 317 14.05 -1.60 -4.35
N GLU A 318 15.10 -1.84 -3.57
CA GLU A 318 16.44 -1.37 -3.90
C GLU A 318 17.01 -2.08 -5.12
N CYS A 319 16.84 -3.40 -5.21
CA CYS A 319 17.36 -4.14 -6.36
C CYS A 319 16.65 -3.77 -7.66
N LEU A 320 15.34 -3.54 -7.63
CA LEU A 320 14.61 -3.07 -8.82
C LEU A 320 15.05 -1.66 -9.24
N ARG A 321 15.25 -0.75 -8.27
CA ARG A 321 15.79 0.59 -8.52
C ARG A 321 17.18 0.52 -9.16
N GLN A 322 18.08 -0.29 -8.61
CA GLN A 322 19.44 -0.46 -9.16
C GLN A 322 19.43 -1.08 -10.55
N HIS A 323 18.55 -2.07 -10.79
CA HIS A 323 18.34 -2.67 -12.11
C HIS A 323 17.90 -1.64 -13.16
N LEU A 324 16.98 -0.74 -12.79
CA LEU A 324 16.53 0.36 -13.66
C LEU A 324 17.64 1.40 -13.92
N LEU A 325 18.44 1.76 -12.90
CA LEU A 325 19.53 2.74 -13.04
C LEU A 325 20.67 2.27 -13.94
N HIS A 326 20.93 0.97 -13.96
CA HIS A 326 21.96 0.33 -14.76
C HIS A 326 21.41 -0.30 -16.04
N ALA A 327 20.18 0.04 -16.43
CA ALA A 327 19.62 -0.42 -17.68
C ALA A 327 20.36 0.23 -18.87
N ASP A 328 20.87 -0.60 -19.77
CA ASP A 328 21.55 -0.16 -20.99
C ASP A 328 20.60 -0.02 -22.19
N SER A 329 19.32 -0.36 -22.02
CA SER A 329 18.31 -0.33 -23.08
C SER A 329 16.90 -0.22 -22.54
N MET A 330 15.97 0.23 -23.40
CA MET A 330 14.53 0.25 -23.14
C MET A 330 13.78 -0.64 -24.14
N PRO A 331 12.66 -1.26 -23.73
CA PRO A 331 12.10 -1.29 -22.39
C PRO A 331 12.93 -2.19 -21.45
N VAL A 332 13.01 -1.81 -20.15
CA VAL A 332 13.72 -2.62 -19.16
C VAL A 332 12.93 -3.90 -18.86
N ARG A 333 13.58 -5.04 -18.97
CA ARG A 333 12.97 -6.34 -18.68
C ARG A 333 12.90 -6.60 -17.19
N CYS A 334 11.92 -7.42 -16.79
CA CYS A 334 11.87 -8.03 -15.48
C CYS A 334 13.22 -8.71 -15.15
N PRO A 335 13.77 -8.51 -13.94
CA PRO A 335 15.06 -9.09 -13.58
C PRO A 335 15.00 -10.59 -13.28
N HIS A 336 13.80 -11.20 -13.23
CA HIS A 336 13.66 -12.63 -13.04
C HIS A 336 14.11 -13.41 -14.27
N ASP A 337 14.81 -14.53 -14.07
CA ASP A 337 15.35 -15.33 -15.17
C ASP A 337 14.22 -15.83 -16.09
N GLN A 338 14.50 -15.87 -17.40
CA GLN A 338 13.58 -16.28 -18.45
C GLN A 338 12.28 -15.46 -18.59
N CYS A 339 12.08 -14.40 -17.79
CA CYS A 339 10.94 -13.51 -17.93
C CYS A 339 11.14 -12.54 -19.11
N GLN A 340 10.13 -12.39 -19.97
CA GLN A 340 10.15 -11.43 -21.09
C GLN A 340 9.29 -10.19 -20.84
N GLN A 341 8.58 -10.13 -19.72
CA GLN A 341 7.79 -8.95 -19.37
C GLN A 341 8.69 -7.79 -18.99
N THR A 342 8.16 -6.58 -19.14
CA THR A 342 8.90 -5.33 -18.93
C THR A 342 8.45 -4.64 -17.65
N VAL A 343 9.35 -3.88 -17.04
CA VAL A 343 8.99 -2.95 -15.98
C VAL A 343 8.29 -1.76 -16.62
N THR A 344 7.11 -1.42 -16.10
CA THR A 344 6.29 -0.33 -16.66
C THR A 344 6.85 1.05 -16.31
N ASP A 345 6.55 2.06 -17.13
CA ASP A 345 6.96 3.44 -16.87
C ASP A 345 6.42 3.97 -15.52
N SER A 346 5.23 3.53 -15.11
CA SER A 346 4.64 3.92 -13.82
C SER A 346 5.44 3.36 -12.64
N GLU A 347 5.84 2.09 -12.72
CA GLU A 347 6.69 1.45 -11.71
C GLU A 347 8.07 2.11 -11.65
N ALA A 348 8.67 2.35 -12.82
CA ALA A 348 9.97 3.01 -12.92
C ALA A 348 9.92 4.46 -12.38
N ASN A 349 8.93 5.25 -12.76
CA ASN A 349 8.76 6.64 -12.32
C ASN A 349 8.51 6.76 -10.80
N GLN A 350 7.89 5.76 -10.16
CA GLN A 350 7.67 5.77 -8.71
C GLN A 350 8.90 5.28 -7.91
N LEU A 351 9.84 4.59 -8.56
CA LEU A 351 11.09 4.12 -7.94
C LEU A 351 12.28 5.06 -8.16
N LEU A 352 12.28 5.74 -9.29
CA LEU A 352 13.34 6.64 -9.70
C LEU A 352 13.00 8.08 -9.32
N THR A 353 14.03 8.89 -9.11
CA THR A 353 13.85 10.35 -9.10
C THR A 353 13.55 10.83 -10.52
N SER A 354 12.95 12.02 -10.66
CA SER A 354 12.64 12.59 -11.97
C SER A 354 13.86 12.66 -12.90
N GLN A 355 15.05 13.00 -12.36
CA GLN A 355 16.29 13.07 -13.14
C GLN A 355 16.75 11.68 -13.63
N GLU A 356 16.61 10.64 -12.80
CA GLU A 356 16.97 9.27 -13.14
C GLU A 356 16.01 8.68 -14.16
N PHE A 357 14.70 8.93 -14.00
CA PHE A 357 13.69 8.52 -14.94
C PHE A 357 13.87 9.21 -16.30
N ASP A 358 14.15 10.52 -16.31
CA ASP A 358 14.48 11.24 -17.54
C ASP A 358 15.69 10.64 -18.27
N ARG A 359 16.72 10.20 -17.54
CA ARG A 359 17.88 9.52 -18.14
C ARG A 359 17.43 8.22 -18.83
N LEU A 360 16.57 7.44 -18.18
CA LEU A 360 16.04 6.20 -18.74
C LEU A 360 15.20 6.46 -20.00
N GLN A 361 14.36 7.50 -19.99
CA GLN A 361 13.58 7.91 -21.15
C GLN A 361 14.47 8.39 -22.31
N ARG A 362 15.53 9.15 -22.03
CA ARG A 362 16.53 9.54 -23.06
C ARG A 362 17.19 8.34 -23.73
N LEU A 363 17.48 7.27 -22.97
CA LEU A 363 18.01 6.03 -23.55
C LEU A 363 17.01 5.42 -24.54
N GLY A 364 15.72 5.36 -24.17
CA GLY A 364 14.66 4.89 -25.06
C GLY A 364 14.50 5.74 -26.32
N LEU A 365 14.57 7.06 -26.20
CA LEU A 365 14.50 7.97 -27.36
C LEU A 365 15.67 7.76 -28.32
N ARG A 366 16.90 7.61 -27.82
CA ARG A 366 18.08 7.32 -28.65
C ARG A 366 17.98 5.97 -29.34
N GLN A 367 17.42 4.98 -28.67
CA GLN A 367 17.21 3.66 -29.24
C GLN A 367 16.14 3.70 -30.35
N ALA A 368 15.06 4.44 -30.14
CA ALA A 368 14.03 4.65 -31.15
C ALA A 368 14.59 5.40 -32.38
N GLU A 369 15.35 6.48 -32.16
CA GLU A 369 16.03 7.23 -33.22
C GLU A 369 16.90 6.32 -34.09
N ALA A 370 17.67 5.42 -33.47
CA ALA A 370 18.58 4.52 -34.18
C ALA A 370 17.88 3.47 -35.05
N VAL A 371 16.57 3.26 -34.88
CA VAL A 371 15.75 2.34 -35.69
C VAL A 371 15.03 3.08 -36.81
N ILE A 372 14.71 4.36 -36.61
CA ILE A 372 14.00 5.16 -37.60
C ILE A 372 14.99 5.57 -38.71
N PRO A 373 14.68 5.27 -39.98
CA PRO A 373 15.54 5.66 -41.10
C PRO A 373 15.53 7.17 -41.29
N ASN A 374 16.61 7.71 -41.88
CA ASN A 374 16.73 9.14 -42.21
C ASN A 374 16.55 10.11 -41.02
N THR A 375 16.90 9.69 -39.81
CA THR A 375 16.96 10.57 -38.65
C THR A 375 18.27 11.33 -38.57
N PHE A 376 18.23 12.47 -37.87
CA PHE A 376 19.40 13.26 -37.54
C PHE A 376 19.31 13.77 -36.10
N HIS A 377 20.25 13.35 -35.26
CA HIS A 377 20.46 13.90 -33.91
C HIS A 377 21.13 15.27 -33.97
N CYS A 378 20.60 16.22 -33.21
CA CYS A 378 21.25 17.52 -33.05
C CYS A 378 22.69 17.36 -32.56
N VAL A 379 23.64 18.05 -33.19
CA VAL A 379 25.07 17.95 -32.82
C VAL A 379 25.45 18.81 -31.61
N ALA A 380 24.49 19.57 -31.05
CA ALA A 380 24.73 20.38 -29.87
C ALA A 380 25.04 19.47 -28.66
N PRO A 381 26.06 19.80 -27.85
CA PRO A 381 26.32 19.05 -26.63
C PRO A 381 25.09 19.12 -25.71
N ASN A 382 24.70 17.97 -25.14
CA ASN A 382 23.55 17.81 -24.23
C ASN A 382 22.18 18.16 -24.82
N CYS A 383 22.01 18.13 -26.15
CA CYS A 383 20.70 18.29 -26.79
C CYS A 383 20.18 16.92 -27.24
N ASP A 384 19.01 16.50 -26.73
CA ASP A 384 18.40 15.21 -27.10
C ASP A 384 17.43 15.31 -28.30
N ALA A 385 17.40 16.45 -28.99
CA ALA A 385 16.54 16.64 -30.15
C ALA A 385 17.02 15.81 -31.34
N PHE A 386 16.09 15.09 -31.97
CA PHE A 386 16.30 14.51 -33.29
C PHE A 386 15.15 14.90 -34.21
N VAL A 387 15.40 14.85 -35.52
CA VAL A 387 14.40 15.11 -36.55
C VAL A 387 14.41 13.99 -37.59
N GLU A 388 13.24 13.68 -38.13
CA GLU A 388 13.11 12.89 -39.34
C GLU A 388 13.33 13.81 -40.55
N LEU A 389 14.28 13.46 -41.40
CA LEU A 389 14.62 14.25 -42.56
C LEU A 389 13.75 13.87 -43.75
N ALA A 390 13.08 14.87 -44.33
CA ALA A 390 12.48 14.75 -45.66
C ALA A 390 13.57 14.67 -46.75
N GLU A 391 13.21 14.17 -47.92
CA GLU A 391 14.08 14.19 -49.09
C GLU A 391 14.54 15.63 -49.39
N ASP A 392 15.81 15.81 -49.77
CA ASP A 392 16.45 17.07 -50.14
C ASP A 392 16.70 18.14 -49.05
N VAL A 393 16.61 17.78 -47.77
CA VAL A 393 16.99 18.70 -46.66
C VAL A 393 18.50 18.67 -46.41
N ASN A 394 19.18 19.81 -46.61
CA ASN A 394 20.63 19.94 -46.38
C ASN A 394 21.01 20.61 -45.04
N SER A 395 20.06 21.28 -44.39
CA SER A 395 20.27 21.95 -43.10
C SER A 395 18.94 22.21 -42.41
N PHE A 396 18.96 22.24 -41.09
CA PHE A 396 17.80 22.58 -40.27
C PHE A 396 18.23 23.28 -38.97
N GLU A 397 17.29 24.00 -38.34
CA GLU A 397 17.48 24.59 -37.02
C GLU A 397 16.83 23.71 -35.96
N CYS A 398 17.56 23.40 -34.89
CA CYS A 398 17.03 22.59 -33.80
C CYS A 398 15.99 23.39 -33.01
N MET A 399 14.78 22.85 -32.87
CA MET A 399 13.69 23.50 -32.13
C MET A 399 13.91 23.57 -30.60
N LEU A 400 14.82 22.75 -30.05
CA LEU A 400 15.11 22.76 -28.61
C LEU A 400 16.26 23.72 -28.25
N CYS A 401 17.34 23.74 -29.03
CA CYS A 401 18.54 24.53 -28.68
C CYS A 401 18.88 25.65 -29.68
N GLY A 402 18.16 25.77 -30.80
CA GLY A 402 18.40 26.77 -31.84
C GLY A 402 19.67 26.53 -32.66
N LEU A 403 20.39 25.40 -32.46
CA LEU A 403 21.61 25.14 -33.22
C LEU A 403 21.28 24.84 -34.68
N HIS A 404 21.99 25.51 -35.59
CA HIS A 404 21.89 25.24 -37.02
C HIS A 404 22.72 24.01 -37.39
N ASN A 405 22.06 22.94 -37.79
CA ASN A 405 22.65 21.64 -38.14
C ASN A 405 22.74 21.51 -39.66
N CYS A 406 23.91 21.14 -40.18
CA CYS A 406 24.08 20.75 -41.57
C CYS A 406 23.95 19.23 -41.69
N VAL A 407 22.96 18.79 -42.46
CA VAL A 407 22.69 17.38 -42.73
C VAL A 407 23.83 16.75 -43.53
N THR A 408 24.30 17.45 -44.57
CA THR A 408 25.36 16.97 -45.46
C THR A 408 26.67 16.71 -44.73
N CYS A 409 27.03 17.57 -43.77
CA CYS A 409 28.27 17.46 -43.01
C CYS A 409 28.12 16.76 -41.66
N ARG A 410 26.89 16.47 -41.23
CA ARG A 410 26.57 16.02 -39.86
C ARG A 410 27.26 16.86 -38.77
N ALA A 411 27.20 18.17 -38.94
CA ALA A 411 27.90 19.13 -38.08
C ALA A 411 27.22 20.50 -38.09
N SER A 412 27.60 21.38 -37.16
CA SER A 412 27.18 22.78 -37.15
C SER A 412 28.32 23.68 -37.63
N HIS A 413 28.09 24.41 -38.73
CA HIS A 413 29.06 25.35 -39.31
C HIS A 413 28.37 26.59 -39.90
N PRO A 414 27.72 27.41 -39.07
CA PRO A 414 26.95 28.56 -39.53
C PRO A 414 27.83 29.55 -40.31
N GLY A 415 27.32 30.05 -41.44
CA GLY A 415 28.03 31.01 -42.29
C GLY A 415 29.23 30.46 -43.07
N VAL A 416 29.51 29.16 -42.98
CA VAL A 416 30.61 28.50 -43.68
C VAL A 416 30.05 27.49 -44.69
N SER A 417 30.54 27.51 -45.92
CA SER A 417 30.15 26.50 -46.92
C SER A 417 30.70 25.11 -46.55
N CYS A 418 29.94 24.06 -46.85
CA CYS A 418 30.34 22.67 -46.61
C CYS A 418 31.75 22.37 -47.14
N ARG A 419 32.10 22.89 -48.33
CA ARG A 419 33.43 22.73 -48.93
C ARG A 419 34.54 23.30 -48.06
N ARG A 420 34.35 24.52 -47.53
CA ARG A 420 35.34 25.19 -46.68
C ARG A 420 35.48 24.47 -45.33
N TYR A 421 34.35 24.05 -44.75
CA TYR A 421 34.33 23.27 -43.52
C TYR A 421 35.07 21.92 -43.66
N GLN A 422 34.76 21.15 -44.71
CA GLN A 422 35.42 19.87 -44.99
C GLN A 422 36.92 20.02 -45.28
N ASN A 423 37.33 21.08 -45.99
CA ASN A 423 38.74 21.37 -46.21
C ASN A 423 39.48 21.69 -44.90
N GLN A 424 38.84 22.45 -43.99
CA GLN A 424 39.38 22.76 -42.68
C GLN A 424 39.59 21.49 -41.85
N LEU A 425 38.57 20.63 -41.77
CA LEU A 425 38.67 19.33 -41.09
C LEU A 425 39.80 18.46 -41.66
N ARG A 426 40.03 18.46 -42.97
CA ARG A 426 41.15 17.71 -43.59
C ARG A 426 42.51 18.26 -43.21
N ILE A 427 42.65 19.58 -43.07
CA ILE A 427 43.89 20.22 -42.63
C ILE A 427 44.13 19.91 -41.14
N ASP A 428 43.09 20.04 -40.32
CA ASP A 428 43.16 19.79 -38.88
C ASP A 428 43.46 18.31 -38.58
N ALA A 429 42.82 17.39 -39.31
CA ALA A 429 43.10 15.96 -39.24
C ALA A 429 44.54 15.62 -39.65
N LYS A 430 45.12 16.34 -40.62
CA LYS A 430 46.53 16.17 -41.02
C LYS A 430 47.51 16.62 -39.93
N ASN A 431 47.11 17.59 -39.11
CA ASN A 431 47.95 18.20 -38.08
C ASN A 431 47.84 17.48 -36.71
N ASN A 432 46.81 16.65 -36.49
CA ASN A 432 46.59 15.95 -35.23
C ASN A 432 47.14 14.51 -35.25
N LYS A 433 48.44 14.35 -34.96
CA LYS A 433 49.16 13.07 -35.02
C LYS A 433 48.57 11.97 -34.11
N GLU A 434 48.03 12.31 -32.95
CA GLU A 434 47.44 11.33 -32.01
C GLU A 434 46.09 10.80 -32.51
N ALA A 435 45.24 11.66 -33.09
CA ALA A 435 43.96 11.23 -33.66
C ALA A 435 44.14 10.32 -34.88
N GLN A 436 45.17 10.57 -35.71
CA GLN A 436 45.54 9.67 -36.81
C GLN A 436 46.00 8.30 -36.32
N LEU A 437 46.80 8.24 -35.25
CA LEU A 437 47.25 6.97 -34.68
C LEU A 437 46.06 6.16 -34.14
N ASN A 438 45.11 6.81 -33.46
CA ASN A 438 43.91 6.13 -32.94
C ASN A 438 42.98 5.65 -34.06
N LEU A 439 42.71 6.47 -35.08
CA LEU A 439 41.88 6.07 -36.22
C LEU A 439 42.54 4.97 -37.06
N THR A 440 43.85 5.07 -37.33
CA THR A 440 44.57 4.02 -38.06
C THR A 440 44.67 2.72 -37.27
N HIS A 441 44.74 2.79 -35.94
CA HIS A 441 44.66 1.62 -35.07
C HIS A 441 43.26 0.96 -35.15
N LEU A 442 42.18 1.75 -35.03
CA LEU A 442 40.81 1.25 -35.17
C LEU A 442 40.54 0.65 -36.56
N GLU A 443 40.99 1.29 -37.64
CA GLU A 443 40.89 0.76 -39.00
C GLU A 443 41.68 -0.54 -39.18
N LYS A 444 42.86 -0.66 -38.54
CA LYS A 444 43.65 -1.90 -38.54
C LYS A 444 42.91 -3.01 -37.82
N MET A 445 42.25 -2.74 -36.69
CA MET A 445 41.45 -3.72 -35.96
C MET A 445 40.23 -4.19 -36.77
N VAL A 446 39.58 -3.29 -37.51
CA VAL A 446 38.49 -3.67 -38.42
C VAL A 446 39.00 -4.53 -39.58
N LYS A 447 40.17 -4.19 -40.14
CA LYS A 447 40.81 -4.97 -41.22
C LYS A 447 41.34 -6.32 -40.75
N SER A 448 41.88 -6.41 -39.54
CA SER A 448 42.35 -7.67 -38.94
C SER A 448 41.19 -8.57 -38.49
N GLY A 449 39.97 -8.02 -38.43
CA GLY A 449 38.78 -8.76 -38.00
C GLY A 449 38.64 -8.89 -36.48
N GLU A 450 39.41 -8.11 -35.72
CA GLU A 450 39.30 -7.98 -34.26
C GLU A 450 38.15 -7.04 -33.84
N ALA A 451 37.74 -6.15 -34.74
CA ALA A 451 36.61 -5.24 -34.56
C ALA A 451 35.70 -5.23 -35.80
N MET A 452 34.47 -4.77 -35.65
CA MET A 452 33.55 -4.49 -36.76
C MET A 452 32.69 -3.26 -36.46
N ASN A 453 32.11 -2.65 -37.50
CA ASN A 453 31.13 -1.59 -37.31
C ASN A 453 29.72 -2.20 -37.21
N CYS A 454 28.88 -1.63 -36.34
CA CYS A 454 27.46 -1.97 -36.30
C CYS A 454 26.84 -1.70 -37.68
N PRO A 455 26.16 -2.68 -38.31
CA PRO A 455 25.56 -2.50 -39.63
C PRO A 455 24.42 -1.47 -39.63
N ASN A 456 23.83 -1.19 -38.47
CA ASN A 456 22.76 -0.22 -38.30
C ASN A 456 23.30 1.19 -37.99
N CYS A 457 23.96 1.38 -36.84
CA CYS A 457 24.38 2.70 -36.36
C CYS A 457 25.88 3.03 -36.53
N GLN A 458 26.67 2.13 -37.15
CA GLN A 458 28.10 2.33 -37.48
C GLN A 458 29.07 2.48 -36.30
N VAL A 459 28.64 2.24 -35.05
CA VAL A 459 29.53 2.27 -33.88
C VAL A 459 30.48 1.08 -33.88
N PHE A 460 31.69 1.25 -33.33
CA PHE A 460 32.68 0.18 -33.26
C PHE A 460 32.28 -0.88 -32.23
N LEU A 461 32.33 -2.14 -32.65
CA LEU A 461 32.06 -3.32 -31.84
C LEU A 461 33.30 -4.20 -31.83
N GLN A 462 33.72 -4.62 -30.64
CA GLN A 462 34.82 -5.57 -30.45
C GLN A 462 34.26 -6.86 -29.87
N LYS A 463 34.66 -8.02 -30.41
CA LYS A 463 34.25 -9.32 -29.89
C LYS A 463 35.03 -9.61 -28.60
N LYS A 464 34.31 -9.82 -27.50
CA LYS A 464 34.85 -10.53 -26.32
C LYS A 464 34.70 -12.03 -26.60
N GLU A 465 35.73 -12.83 -26.33
CA GLU A 465 35.82 -14.23 -26.75
C GLU A 465 34.53 -15.05 -26.50
N GLY A 466 34.25 -16.02 -27.37
CA GLY A 466 33.12 -16.95 -27.21
C GLY A 466 32.09 -16.93 -28.35
N CYS A 467 31.05 -16.09 -28.22
CA CYS A 467 29.81 -16.17 -29.01
C CYS A 467 29.84 -15.27 -30.27
N ASP A 468 29.34 -15.75 -31.41
CA ASP A 468 29.17 -14.94 -32.63
C ASP A 468 27.92 -14.06 -32.61
N TRP A 469 27.03 -14.25 -31.63
CA TRP A 469 25.92 -13.33 -31.41
C TRP A 469 26.37 -12.15 -30.54
N LEU A 470 26.10 -10.93 -31.01
CA LEU A 470 26.35 -9.70 -30.27
C LEU A 470 25.12 -8.81 -30.34
N ALA A 471 24.87 -8.02 -29.29
CA ALA A 471 23.92 -6.91 -29.35
C ALA A 471 24.72 -5.60 -29.37
N CYS A 472 24.41 -4.71 -30.31
CA CYS A 472 25.05 -3.40 -30.35
C CYS A 472 24.67 -2.61 -29.08
N SER A 473 25.65 -2.16 -28.30
CA SER A 473 25.39 -1.38 -27.06
C SER A 473 24.60 -0.10 -27.30
N MET A 474 24.70 0.49 -28.49
CA MET A 474 24.05 1.76 -28.82
C MET A 474 22.64 1.60 -29.40
N CYS A 475 22.46 0.76 -30.42
CA CYS A 475 21.16 0.61 -31.10
C CYS A 475 20.46 -0.73 -30.82
N GLN A 476 21.07 -1.59 -30.00
CA GLN A 476 20.55 -2.91 -29.62
C GLN A 476 20.25 -3.86 -30.80
N THR A 477 20.73 -3.54 -32.00
CA THR A 477 20.66 -4.45 -33.15
C THR A 477 21.43 -5.72 -32.80
N GLU A 478 20.74 -6.86 -32.83
CA GLU A 478 21.36 -8.16 -32.72
C GLU A 478 22.12 -8.46 -34.02
N ILE A 479 23.40 -8.77 -33.90
CA ILE A 479 24.38 -8.88 -34.98
C ILE A 479 25.05 -10.25 -34.88
N CYS A 480 25.41 -10.79 -36.03
CA CYS A 480 26.14 -12.05 -36.15
C CYS A 480 27.55 -11.75 -36.66
N TRP A 481 28.56 -11.94 -35.79
CA TRP A 481 29.97 -11.61 -36.02
C TRP A 481 30.49 -12.18 -37.34
N ALA A 482 30.21 -13.46 -37.60
CA ALA A 482 30.66 -14.16 -38.80
C ALA A 482 30.09 -13.54 -40.09
N THR A 483 28.82 -13.15 -40.09
CA THR A 483 28.16 -12.55 -41.26
C THR A 483 28.36 -11.03 -41.35
N ARG A 484 28.84 -10.41 -40.27
CA ARG A 484 28.94 -8.95 -40.10
C ARG A 484 27.63 -8.19 -40.34
N GLY A 485 26.50 -8.87 -40.24
CA GLY A 485 25.17 -8.35 -40.52
C GLY A 485 24.18 -8.60 -39.38
N PRO A 486 22.95 -8.07 -39.49
CA PRO A 486 21.91 -8.28 -38.50
C PRO A 486 21.57 -9.77 -38.38
N ARG A 487 21.24 -10.20 -37.15
CA ARG A 487 20.79 -11.57 -36.88
C ARG A 487 19.42 -11.84 -37.49
N TRP A 488 18.53 -10.86 -37.38
CA TRP A 488 17.14 -10.94 -37.81
C TRP A 488 16.89 -10.11 -39.07
N GLY A 489 15.76 -10.34 -39.72
CA GLY A 489 15.26 -9.53 -40.83
C GLY A 489 14.84 -8.12 -40.41
N PRO A 490 14.39 -7.29 -41.37
CA PRO A 490 13.97 -5.91 -41.12
C PRO A 490 12.80 -5.77 -40.12
N GLY A 491 12.02 -6.83 -39.89
CA GLY A 491 10.97 -6.89 -38.86
C GLY A 491 11.48 -7.06 -37.42
N GLY A 492 12.79 -7.14 -37.21
CA GLY A 492 13.38 -7.25 -35.87
C GLY A 492 13.36 -8.68 -35.32
N LYS A 493 13.44 -8.81 -33.99
CA LYS A 493 13.65 -10.10 -33.32
C LYS A 493 12.59 -11.13 -33.70
N GLY A 494 13.02 -12.28 -34.23
CA GLY A 494 12.14 -13.35 -34.71
C GLY A 494 11.75 -13.27 -36.19
N ASP A 495 12.05 -12.16 -36.88
CA ASP A 495 11.90 -12.09 -38.34
C ASP A 495 13.01 -12.89 -39.04
N THR A 496 12.60 -13.92 -39.78
CA THR A 496 13.50 -14.85 -40.49
C THR A 496 13.50 -14.62 -42.00
N SER A 497 12.80 -13.59 -42.48
CA SER A 497 12.82 -13.17 -43.88
C SER A 497 14.25 -12.83 -44.33
N GLY A 498 15.04 -12.20 -43.45
CA GLY A 498 16.44 -11.83 -43.64
C GLY A 498 17.38 -12.30 -42.52
N GLY A 499 18.54 -11.64 -42.42
CA GLY A 499 19.53 -11.85 -41.35
C GLY A 499 20.45 -13.07 -41.50
N CYS A 500 21.25 -13.33 -40.46
CA CYS A 500 22.26 -14.40 -40.40
C CYS A 500 21.66 -15.82 -40.36
N LYS A 501 20.38 -15.96 -39.99
CA LYS A 501 19.61 -17.22 -40.00
C LYS A 501 20.27 -18.41 -39.25
N CYS A 502 21.17 -18.12 -38.30
CA CYS A 502 21.84 -19.16 -37.51
C CYS A 502 20.82 -19.93 -36.65
N ARG A 503 20.98 -21.26 -36.61
CA ARG A 503 20.13 -22.26 -35.93
C ARG A 503 18.69 -22.36 -36.45
N LEU A 504 18.31 -21.59 -37.48
CA LEU A 504 17.04 -21.80 -38.18
C LEU A 504 17.14 -23.05 -39.07
N ASN A 505 16.22 -24.00 -38.87
CA ASN A 505 16.20 -25.29 -39.57
C ASN A 505 17.52 -26.07 -39.47
N GLY A 506 18.24 -25.94 -38.34
CA GLY A 506 19.52 -26.63 -38.12
C GLY A 506 20.71 -26.09 -38.91
N ARG A 507 20.59 -24.95 -39.60
CA ARG A 507 21.69 -24.31 -40.33
C ARG A 507 22.48 -23.36 -39.44
N LEU A 508 23.78 -23.57 -39.33
CA LEU A 508 24.70 -22.68 -38.61
C LEU A 508 25.18 -21.55 -39.53
N CYS A 509 25.59 -20.42 -38.95
CA CYS A 509 26.17 -19.30 -39.71
C CYS A 509 27.55 -19.61 -40.28
N HIS A 510 28.33 -20.47 -39.60
CA HIS A 510 29.53 -21.12 -40.12
C HIS A 510 29.72 -22.47 -39.39
N PRO A 511 30.56 -23.38 -39.94
CA PRO A 511 30.72 -24.75 -39.41
C PRO A 511 31.21 -24.82 -37.96
N GLU A 512 31.95 -23.81 -37.49
CA GLU A 512 32.54 -23.76 -36.15
C GLU A 512 31.67 -22.98 -35.14
N CYS A 513 30.44 -22.62 -35.50
CA CYS A 513 29.55 -21.88 -34.61
C CYS A 513 29.11 -22.78 -33.44
N GLN A 514 29.75 -22.62 -32.28
CA GLN A 514 29.47 -23.44 -31.10
C GLN A 514 28.29 -22.90 -30.28
N ASN A 515 28.21 -21.57 -30.12
CA ASN A 515 27.16 -20.91 -29.36
C ASN A 515 26.63 -19.66 -30.09
N CYS A 516 25.36 -19.72 -30.48
CA CYS A 516 24.51 -18.57 -30.76
C CYS A 516 23.21 -18.82 -29.99
N HIS A 517 23.01 -18.13 -28.86
CA HIS A 517 21.82 -18.30 -28.02
C HIS A 517 20.55 -17.94 -28.76
#